data_AF-A0A6J6V037-F1
#
_entry.id   AF-A0A6J6V037-F1
#
_cell.length_a   1.000
_cell.length_b   1.000
_cell.length_c   1.000
_cell.angle_alpha   90.00
_cell.angle_beta   90.00
_cell.angle_gamma   90.00
#
_symmetry.space_group_name_H-M   'P 1'
#
loop_
_entity.id
_entity.type
_entity.pdbx_description
1 polymer ?
#
loop_
_entity_poly.entity_id
_entity_poly.type
_entity_poly.pdbx_seq_one_letter_code
_entity_poly.pdbx_strand_id
1 'polypeptide(L)'
;MKNGLMMVADIFAFNNYGYDVRTEVICEKGSIEIGIHGDVITRSNRVAGVGKGGEMDENWIPRFNDSYIAELRAWVETITTGKENSDLATVEDALAANEVCALGVASI
;
A
#
# COMPACT_ATOMS: atom_id res chain seq x y z
N MET A 1 -3.58 17.73 11.17
CA MET A 1 -2.25 17.36 10.63
C MET A 1 -1.22 17.50 11.73
N LYS A 2 -0.56 16.41 12.16
CA LYS A 2 0.44 16.45 13.24
C LYS A 2 1.85 16.85 12.77
N ASN A 3 2.17 16.66 11.49
CA ASN A 3 3.52 16.86 10.93
C ASN A 3 3.53 17.55 9.54
N GLY A 4 2.38 18.05 9.05
CA GLY A 4 2.29 18.76 7.78
C GLY A 4 2.36 17.90 6.51
N LEU A 5 2.36 16.56 6.63
CA LEU A 5 2.29 15.67 5.48
C LEU A 5 0.89 15.70 4.85
N MET A 6 0.83 15.75 3.52
CA MET A 6 -0.40 15.66 2.73
C MET A 6 -0.43 14.35 1.96
N MET A 7 -1.58 13.69 1.97
CA MET A 7 -1.85 12.49 1.18
C MET A 7 -3.01 12.78 0.22
N VAL A 8 -2.88 12.29 -1.01
CA VAL A 8 -3.92 12.31 -2.03
C VAL A 8 -4.11 10.87 -2.50
N ALA A 9 -5.37 10.44 -2.60
CA ALA A 9 -5.73 9.11 -3.05
C ALA A 9 -6.83 9.20 -4.10
N ASP A 10 -6.57 8.64 -5.28
CA ASP A 10 -7.56 8.47 -6.34
C ASP A 10 -8.13 7.06 -6.26
N ILE A 11 -9.45 6.95 -6.16
CA ILE A 11 -10.14 5.66 -6.04
C ILE A 11 -11.13 5.54 -7.20
N PHE A 12 -10.89 4.57 -8.09
CA PHE A 12 -11.78 4.30 -9.22
C PHE A 12 -12.08 2.81 -9.36
N ALA A 13 -13.21 2.40 -8.76
CA ALA A 13 -13.63 0.99 -8.71
C ALA A 13 -14.16 0.44 -10.04
N PHE A 14 -14.64 1.30 -10.94
CA PHE A 14 -15.25 0.91 -12.23
C PHE A 14 -14.36 1.28 -13.42
N ASN A 15 -13.05 1.13 -13.26
CA ASN A 15 -12.13 1.22 -14.37
C ASN A 15 -12.26 -0.03 -15.29
N ASN A 16 -11.81 0.08 -16.54
CA ASN A 16 -11.89 -1.01 -17.53
C ASN A 16 -10.51 -1.39 -18.09
N TYR A 17 -9.42 -0.98 -17.46
CA TYR A 17 -8.06 -1.20 -17.98
C TYR A 17 -7.23 -2.18 -17.13
N GLY A 18 -7.65 -2.48 -15.89
CA GLY A 18 -7.01 -3.47 -15.02
C GLY A 18 -7.04 -3.07 -13.54
N TYR A 19 -6.48 -3.92 -12.69
CA TYR A 19 -6.29 -3.64 -11.28
C TYR A 19 -5.01 -2.82 -11.07
N ASP A 20 -5.17 -1.56 -10.65
CA ASP A 20 -4.08 -0.60 -10.44
C ASP A 20 -4.03 -0.19 -8.96
N VAL A 21 -2.91 -0.49 -8.32
CA VAL A 21 -2.56 0.06 -7.00
C VAL A 21 -1.12 0.54 -7.06
N ARG A 22 -0.96 1.85 -6.88
CA ARG A 22 0.31 2.55 -6.83
C ARG A 22 0.36 3.46 -5.62
N THR A 23 1.58 3.73 -5.17
CA THR A 23 1.85 4.72 -4.12
C THR A 23 3.14 5.45 -4.45
N GLU A 24 3.15 6.78 -4.35
CA GLU A 24 4.37 7.57 -4.44
C GLU A 24 4.56 8.40 -3.17
N VAL A 25 5.76 8.36 -2.62
CA VAL A 25 6.22 9.24 -1.56
C VAL A 25 7.11 10.30 -2.16
N ILE A 26 6.69 11.56 -2.07
CA ILE A 26 7.42 12.72 -2.59
C ILE A 26 8.15 13.41 -1.45
N CYS A 27 9.45 13.60 -1.61
CA CYS A 27 10.36 14.20 -0.65
C CYS A 27 11.11 15.39 -1.26
N GLU A 28 11.83 16.15 -0.43
CA GLU A 28 12.55 17.37 -0.85
C GLU A 28 13.59 17.16 -1.97
N LYS A 29 14.16 15.94 -2.07
CA LYS A 29 15.27 15.63 -2.98
C LYS A 29 14.95 14.53 -4.00
N GLY A 30 13.69 14.10 -4.05
CA GLY A 30 13.29 13.00 -4.91
C GLY A 30 11.99 12.35 -4.49
N SER A 31 11.62 11.28 -5.19
CA SER A 31 10.46 10.47 -4.86
C SER A 31 10.74 8.98 -5.02
N ILE A 32 9.91 8.18 -4.33
CA ILE A 32 9.89 6.72 -4.43
C ILE A 32 8.46 6.32 -4.77
N GLU A 33 8.29 5.59 -5.86
CA GLU A 33 7.02 5.07 -6.33
C GLU A 33 7.04 3.54 -6.30
N ILE A 34 5.97 2.94 -5.78
CA ILE A 34 5.63 1.55 -6.02
C ILE A 34 4.68 1.52 -7.22
N GLY A 35 5.16 0.97 -8.33
CA GLY A 35 4.45 0.87 -9.60
C GLY A 35 3.39 -0.24 -9.62
N ILE A 36 2.65 -0.31 -10.73
CA ILE A 36 1.53 -1.24 -10.94
C ILE A 36 1.97 -2.69 -10.74
N HIS A 37 3.17 -3.03 -11.20
CA HIS A 37 3.72 -4.40 -11.12
C HIS A 37 4.54 -4.65 -9.85
N GLY A 38 4.42 -3.79 -8.83
CA GLY A 38 5.20 -3.86 -7.60
C GLY A 38 6.67 -3.46 -7.76
N ASP A 39 7.04 -2.87 -8.89
CA ASP A 39 8.37 -2.32 -9.12
C ASP A 39 8.60 -1.04 -8.32
N VAL A 40 9.84 -0.84 -7.87
CA VAL A 40 10.25 0.36 -7.13
C VAL A 40 10.94 1.32 -8.08
N ILE A 41 10.32 2.47 -8.31
CA ILE A 41 10.84 3.53 -9.17
C ILE A 41 11.33 4.67 -8.29
N THR A 42 12.55 5.13 -8.52
CA THR A 42 13.13 6.27 -7.78
C THR A 42 13.42 7.44 -8.72
N ARG A 43 13.23 8.65 -8.23
CA ARG A 43 13.54 9.89 -8.96
C ARG A 43 14.43 10.75 -8.07
N SER A 44 15.66 11.04 -8.51
CA SER A 44 16.58 11.90 -7.77
C SER A 44 17.69 12.43 -8.67
N ASN A 45 18.36 13.53 -8.29
CA ASN A 45 19.52 14.07 -9.01
C ASN A 45 19.29 14.26 -10.53
N ARG A 46 18.08 14.67 -10.93
CA ARG A 46 17.65 14.85 -12.33
C ARG A 46 17.66 13.54 -13.15
N VAL A 47 17.60 12.40 -12.49
CA VAL A 47 17.49 11.07 -13.10
C VAL A 47 16.19 10.42 -12.62
N ALA A 48 15.40 9.89 -13.54
CA ALA A 48 14.21 9.11 -13.26
C ALA A 48 14.49 7.63 -13.56
N GLY A 49 14.13 6.76 -12.62
CA GLY A 49 14.10 5.32 -12.84
C GLY A 49 13.06 4.95 -13.91
N VAL A 50 13.27 3.79 -14.53
CA VAL A 50 12.36 3.25 -15.54
C VAL A 50 11.42 2.27 -14.87
N GLY A 51 10.11 2.47 -15.05
CA GLY A 51 9.09 1.55 -14.59
C GLY A 51 9.01 0.28 -15.44
N LYS A 52 8.50 -0.79 -14.85
CA LYS A 52 8.21 -2.03 -15.57
C LYS A 52 6.92 -1.87 -16.38
N GLY A 53 6.90 -2.34 -17.62
CA GLY A 53 5.66 -2.53 -18.40
C GLY A 53 5.23 -4.00 -18.40
N GLY A 54 4.00 -4.28 -18.79
CA GLY A 54 3.48 -5.63 -18.90
C GLY A 54 1.96 -5.71 -18.86
N GLU A 55 1.45 -6.93 -18.80
CA GLU A 55 0.02 -7.20 -18.57
C GLU A 55 -0.36 -6.84 -17.13
N MET A 56 -1.52 -6.21 -16.98
CA MET A 56 -2.06 -5.85 -15.68
C MET A 56 -2.87 -7.01 -15.10
N ASP A 57 -2.87 -7.09 -13.77
CA ASP A 57 -3.74 -8.02 -13.06
C ASP A 57 -5.21 -7.67 -13.28
N GLU A 58 -6.07 -8.68 -13.42
CA GLU A 58 -7.52 -8.46 -13.57
C GLU A 58 -8.19 -8.00 -12.28
N ASN A 59 -7.62 -8.37 -11.12
CA ASN A 59 -8.17 -8.07 -9.80
C ASN A 59 -7.06 -8.09 -8.73
N TRP A 60 -7.45 -7.86 -7.47
CA TRP A 60 -6.53 -7.73 -6.33
C TRP A 60 -5.86 -9.03 -5.88
N ILE A 61 -6.42 -10.20 -6.22
CA ILE A 61 -5.96 -11.50 -5.73
C ILE A 61 -4.52 -11.80 -6.20
N PRO A 62 -4.19 -11.80 -7.51
CA PRO A 62 -2.82 -12.03 -7.95
C PRO A 62 -1.88 -10.91 -7.46
N ARG A 63 -2.36 -9.66 -7.41
CA ARG A 63 -1.57 -8.49 -7.02
C ARG A 63 -1.03 -8.57 -5.58
N PHE A 64 -1.80 -9.14 -4.67
CA PHE A 64 -1.51 -9.24 -3.24
C PHE A 64 -1.33 -10.68 -2.74
N ASN A 65 -1.20 -11.66 -3.65
CA ASN A 65 -1.06 -13.07 -3.31
C ASN A 65 0.03 -13.31 -2.26
N ASP A 66 1.22 -12.75 -2.48
CA ASP A 66 2.36 -12.96 -1.59
C ASP A 66 2.15 -12.33 -0.21
N SER A 67 1.46 -11.18 -0.12
CA SER A 67 1.13 -10.57 1.17
C SER A 67 0.08 -11.39 1.93
N TYR A 68 -0.95 -11.93 1.25
CA TYR A 68 -1.94 -12.80 1.89
C TYR A 68 -1.30 -14.06 2.47
N ILE A 69 -0.33 -14.65 1.76
CA ILE A 69 0.41 -15.80 2.24
C ILE A 69 1.32 -15.41 3.40
N ALA A 70 2.02 -14.28 3.31
CA ALA A 70 2.96 -13.82 4.33
C ALA A 70 2.25 -13.50 5.66
N GLU A 71 1.13 -12.78 5.62
CA GLU A 71 0.39 -12.41 6.84
C GLU A 71 -0.15 -13.65 7.57
N LEU A 72 -0.70 -14.64 6.83
CA LEU A 72 -1.23 -15.85 7.42
C LEU A 72 -0.13 -16.71 8.03
N ARG A 73 1.04 -16.79 7.39
CA ARG A 73 2.22 -17.47 7.94
C ARG A 73 2.69 -16.82 9.24
N ALA A 74 2.84 -15.49 9.24
CA ALA A 74 3.24 -14.72 10.41
C ALA A 74 2.24 -14.90 11.59
N TRP A 75 0.95 -14.95 11.27
CA TRP A 75 -0.10 -15.20 12.26
C TRP A 75 -0.02 -16.62 12.85
N VAL A 76 0.12 -17.65 12.00
CA VAL A 76 0.28 -19.03 12.47
C VAL A 76 1.54 -19.19 13.31
N GLU A 77 2.66 -18.58 12.92
CA GLU A 77 3.90 -18.57 13.69
C GLU A 77 3.71 -17.94 15.08
N THR A 78 3.00 -16.81 15.13
CA THR A 78 2.71 -16.12 16.39
C THR A 78 1.93 -17.03 17.35
N ILE A 79 0.89 -17.71 16.84
CA ILE A 79 0.08 -18.63 17.65
C ILE A 79 0.88 -19.86 18.10
N THR A 80 1.65 -20.45 17.19
CA THR A 80 2.33 -21.74 17.45
C THR A 80 3.55 -21.59 18.35
N THR A 81 4.23 -20.43 18.31
CA THR A 81 5.43 -20.16 19.10
C THR A 81 5.16 -19.34 20.36
N GLY A 82 4.01 -18.63 20.43
CA GLY A 82 3.70 -17.65 21.45
C GLY A 82 4.56 -16.38 21.39
N LYS A 83 5.33 -16.18 20.30
CA LYS A 83 6.13 -14.97 20.08
C LYS A 83 5.37 -14.04 19.15
N GLU A 84 5.12 -12.81 19.60
CA GLU A 84 4.48 -11.79 18.79
C GLU A 84 5.34 -11.41 17.58
N ASN A 85 4.69 -11.25 16.42
CA ASN A 85 5.31 -10.67 15.24
C ASN A 85 4.96 -9.18 15.17
N SER A 86 5.98 -8.32 15.24
CA SER A 86 5.83 -6.85 15.24
C SER A 86 5.30 -6.27 13.93
N ASP A 87 5.30 -7.06 12.85
CA ASP A 87 4.84 -6.61 11.53
C ASP A 87 3.33 -6.82 11.33
N LEU A 88 2.67 -7.57 12.22
CA LEU A 88 1.22 -7.77 12.17
C LEU A 88 0.48 -6.53 12.69
N ALA A 89 -0.62 -6.19 12.01
CA ALA A 89 -1.52 -5.13 12.46
C ALA A 89 -2.17 -5.47 13.81
N THR A 90 -2.28 -4.45 14.65
CA THR A 90 -2.82 -4.51 16.01
C THR A 90 -4.26 -4.00 16.08
N VAL A 91 -4.88 -4.08 17.26
CA VAL A 91 -6.21 -3.51 17.49
C VAL A 91 -6.18 -1.98 17.45
N GLU A 92 -5.05 -1.38 17.81
CA GLU A 92 -4.82 0.06 17.71
C GLU A 92 -4.77 0.52 16.25
N ASP A 93 -4.14 -0.25 15.36
CA ASP A 93 -4.13 0.01 13.92
C ASP A 93 -5.56 -0.06 13.34
N ALA A 94 -6.34 -1.06 13.77
CA ALA A 94 -7.72 -1.22 13.36
C ALA A 94 -8.61 -0.06 13.85
N LEU A 95 -8.41 0.41 15.08
CA LEU A 95 -9.14 1.57 15.62
C LEU A 95 -8.81 2.84 14.81
N ALA A 96 -7.53 3.11 14.57
CA ALA A 96 -7.10 4.28 13.80
C ALA A 96 -7.66 4.25 12.36
N ALA A 97 -7.63 3.10 11.69
CA ALA A 97 -8.21 2.93 10.37
C ALA A 97 -9.72 3.21 10.35
N ASN A 98 -10.46 2.72 11.35
CA ASN A 98 -11.90 2.95 11.47
C ASN A 98 -12.26 4.41 11.74
N GLU A 99 -11.51 5.10 12.60
CA GLU A 99 -11.72 6.52 12.88
C GLU A 99 -11.51 7.37 11.62
N VAL A 100 -10.44 7.11 10.86
CA VAL A 100 -10.17 7.81 9.59
C VAL A 100 -11.24 7.50 8.55
N CYS A 101 -11.67 6.24 8.44
CA CYS A 101 -12.76 5.84 7.55
C CYS A 101 -14.06 6.60 7.86
N ALA A 102 -14.44 6.67 9.13
CA ALA A 102 -15.63 7.41 9.55
C ALA A 102 -15.56 8.91 9.18
N LEU A 103 -14.39 9.54 9.36
CA LEU A 103 -14.17 10.93 8.94
C LEU A 103 -14.23 11.10 7.43
N GLY A 104 -13.67 10.15 6.66
CA GLY A 104 -13.71 10.17 5.21
C GLY A 104 -15.14 10.04 4.67
N VAL A 105 -15.94 9.12 5.22
CA VAL A 105 -17.36 8.98 4.86
C VAL A 105 -18.14 10.25 5.19
N ALA A 106 -17.87 10.89 6.32
CA ALA A 106 -18.52 12.14 6.72
C ALA A 106 -18.12 13.36 5.85
N SER A 107 -17.08 13.25 5.01
CA SER A 107 -16.61 14.33 4.14
C SER A 107 -17.12 14.28 2.69
N ILE A 108 -17.90 13.25 2.34
CA ILE A 108 -18.55 13.09 1.03
C ILE A 108 -19.91 13.78 1.05
#